data_AF-A0A8H3KS77-F1
#
_entry.id   AF-A0A8H3KS77-F1
#
_cell.length_a   1.000
_cell.length_b   1.000
_cell.length_c   1.000
_cell.angle_alpha   90.00
_cell.angle_beta   90.00
_cell.angle_gamma   90.00
#
_symmetry.space_group_name_H-M   'P 1'
#
loop_
_entity.id
_entity.type
_entity.pdbx_description
1 polymer ?
#
loop_
_entity_poly.entity_id
_entity_poly.type
_entity_poly.pdbx_seq_one_letter_code
_entity_poly.pdbx_strand_id
1 'polypeptide(L)'
;MRDVWGPMLTAETFSAKYKSENKDFTLKEIISTVFVKLKETAEDFLSTRINNAVVTIPACFNNVQCQAIRDAGLIAGLNVLYIIIGSTAAAISYWLNKRLTEVQNILVFDFGSITLDVSLLTIELGFFKIVAITSDAHLGNEDFDNHLVNHFAQEFKKKI
;
A
#
# COMPACT_ATOMS: atom_id res chain seq x y z
N MET A 1 -2.34 -19.10 -3.58
CA MET A 1 -1.98 -17.70 -3.91
C MET A 1 -0.47 -17.67 -4.07
N ARG A 2 0.08 -17.28 -5.23
CA ARG A 2 1.55 -17.19 -5.37
C ARG A 2 2.03 -15.99 -4.56
N ASP A 3 3.03 -16.19 -3.71
CA ASP A 3 3.60 -15.13 -2.89
C ASP A 3 4.45 -14.22 -3.78
N VAL A 4 3.85 -13.12 -4.23
CA VAL A 4 4.45 -12.18 -5.20
C VAL A 4 5.49 -11.28 -4.54
N TRP A 5 5.35 -11.07 -3.23
CA TRP A 5 6.17 -10.18 -2.42
C TRP A 5 7.12 -10.94 -1.47
N GLY A 6 6.98 -12.27 -1.39
CA GLY A 6 7.70 -13.16 -0.47
C GLY A 6 9.22 -13.01 -0.52
N PRO A 7 9.85 -13.10 -1.70
CA PRO A 7 11.30 -12.96 -1.83
C PRO A 7 11.78 -11.54 -1.46
N MET A 8 11.02 -10.52 -1.86
CA MET A 8 11.42 -9.12 -1.83
C MET A 8 11.46 -8.52 -0.42
N LEU A 9 10.64 -9.02 0.50
CA LEU A 9 10.54 -8.51 1.88
C LEU A 9 11.32 -9.34 2.93
N THR A 10 11.85 -10.52 2.58
CA THR A 10 12.51 -11.41 3.55
C THR A 10 14.05 -11.43 3.53
N ALA A 11 14.71 -11.03 2.45
CA ALA A 11 16.18 -11.19 2.36
C ALA A 11 16.93 -10.26 1.40
N GLU A 12 16.24 -9.43 0.62
CA GLU A 12 16.90 -8.62 -0.41
C GLU A 12 17.38 -7.27 0.15
N THR A 13 18.69 -7.06 0.08
CA THR A 13 19.32 -5.75 0.26
C THR A 13 19.45 -5.08 -1.09
N PHE A 14 19.05 -3.82 -1.18
CA PHE A 14 19.18 -2.97 -2.35
C PHE A 14 20.46 -2.16 -2.24
N SER A 15 21.39 -2.37 -3.15
CA SER A 15 22.62 -1.59 -3.23
C SER A 15 22.38 -0.30 -4.02
N ALA A 16 22.71 0.85 -3.43
CA ALA A 16 22.65 2.14 -4.10
C ALA A 16 23.89 2.99 -3.79
N LYS A 17 24.28 3.84 -4.74
CA LYS A 17 25.34 4.82 -4.52
C LYS A 17 24.79 6.01 -3.75
N TYR A 18 25.22 6.18 -2.52
CA TYR A 18 24.81 7.27 -1.63
C TYR A 18 26.03 8.04 -1.14
N LYS A 19 26.05 9.36 -1.36
CA LYS A 19 27.20 10.23 -1.02
C LYS A 19 28.55 9.70 -1.54
N SER A 20 28.54 9.22 -2.78
CA SER A 20 29.70 8.62 -3.48
C SER A 20 30.17 7.26 -2.98
N GLU A 21 29.49 6.65 -2.01
CA GLU A 21 29.78 5.29 -1.52
C GLU A 21 28.68 4.31 -1.92
N ASN A 22 29.04 3.05 -2.13
CA ASN A 22 28.03 1.99 -2.29
C ASN A 22 27.53 1.59 -0.91
N LYS A 23 26.21 1.67 -0.72
CA LYS A 23 25.56 1.30 0.52
C LYS A 23 24.40 0.36 0.23
N ASP A 24 24.28 -0.66 1.07
CA ASP A 24 23.18 -1.60 1.05
C ASP A 24 22.07 -1.14 1.99
N PHE A 25 20.84 -1.24 1.52
CA PHE A 25 19.64 -0.89 2.28
C PHE A 25 18.68 -2.05 2.29
N THR A 26 18.14 -2.38 3.45
CA THR A 26 17.01 -3.30 3.55
C THR A 26 15.72 -2.61 3.13
N LEU A 27 14.72 -3.39 2.69
CA LEU A 27 13.44 -2.83 2.29
C LEU A 27 12.75 -2.05 3.42
N LYS A 28 12.84 -2.53 4.67
CA LYS A 28 12.31 -1.82 5.84
C LYS A 28 13.00 -0.47 6.10
N GLU A 29 14.30 -0.35 5.84
CA GLU A 29 15.01 0.93 5.94
C GLU A 29 14.51 1.89 4.85
N ILE A 30 14.35 1.41 3.62
CA ILE A 30 13.79 2.22 2.51
C ILE A 30 12.38 2.70 2.88
N ILE A 31 11.49 1.80 3.31
CA ILE A 31 10.12 2.15 3.74
C ILE A 31 10.15 3.14 4.91
N SER A 32 11.08 2.98 5.87
CA SER A 32 11.18 3.90 7.01
C SER A 32 11.49 5.34 6.57
N THR A 33 12.26 5.54 5.49
CA THR A 33 12.53 6.89 4.98
C THR A 33 11.25 7.56 4.44
N VAL A 34 10.37 6.79 3.82
CA VAL A 34 9.05 7.27 3.37
C VAL A 34 8.18 7.63 4.58
N PHE A 35 8.16 6.78 5.62
CA PHE A 35 7.42 7.06 6.85
C PHE A 35 7.92 8.28 7.60
N VAL A 36 9.24 8.51 7.67
CA VAL A 36 9.81 9.74 8.23
C VAL A 36 9.28 10.95 7.46
N LYS A 37 9.30 10.91 6.12
CA LYS A 37 8.84 12.04 5.33
C LYS A 37 7.33 12.32 5.49
N LEU A 38 6.51 11.26 5.53
CA LEU A 38 5.07 11.38 5.78
C LEU A 38 4.78 11.93 7.18
N LYS A 39 5.54 11.47 8.18
CA LYS A 39 5.45 11.98 9.56
C LYS A 39 5.80 13.47 9.62
N GLU A 40 6.94 13.89 9.07
CA GLU A 40 7.35 15.31 9.02
C GLU A 40 6.25 16.16 8.38
N THR A 41 5.70 15.71 7.26
CA THR A 41 4.62 16.42 6.55
C THR A 41 3.36 16.57 7.42
N ALA A 42 2.99 15.52 8.16
CA ALA A 42 1.85 15.56 9.07
C ALA A 42 2.13 16.43 10.32
N GLU A 43 3.34 16.38 10.86
CA GLU A 43 3.79 17.19 11.99
C GLU A 43 3.81 18.68 11.63
N ASP A 44 4.29 19.03 10.44
CA ASP A 44 4.26 20.39 9.89
C ASP A 44 2.82 20.90 9.74
N PHE A 45 1.93 20.07 9.17
CA PHE A 45 0.52 20.44 8.96
C PHE A 45 -0.23 20.66 10.28
N LEU A 46 0.00 19.81 11.28
CA LEU A 46 -0.71 19.83 12.56
C LEU A 46 0.01 20.66 13.65
N SER A 47 1.24 21.10 13.38
CA SER A 47 2.11 21.79 14.36
C SER A 47 2.27 21.01 15.68
N THR A 48 2.29 19.68 15.60
CA THR A 48 2.37 18.80 16.77
C THR A 48 3.12 17.53 16.41
N ARG A 49 3.74 16.91 17.41
CA ARG A 49 4.49 15.65 17.23
C ARG A 49 3.55 14.47 17.02
N ILE A 50 3.81 13.66 16.00
CA ILE A 50 3.04 12.48 15.65
C ILE A 50 3.81 11.22 16.08
N ASN A 51 3.23 10.46 17.00
CA ASN A 51 3.87 9.28 17.57
C ASN A 51 3.18 7.97 17.19
N ASN A 52 1.92 8.01 16.75
CA ASN A 52 1.12 6.82 16.47
C ASN A 52 0.55 6.88 15.05
N ALA A 53 0.47 5.73 14.39
CA ALA A 53 -0.10 5.63 13.05
C ALA A 53 -0.91 4.34 12.89
N VAL A 54 -1.89 4.39 11.99
CA VAL A 54 -2.52 3.20 11.39
C VAL A 54 -2.05 3.16 9.95
N VAL A 55 -1.57 2.01 9.50
CA VAL A 55 -1.01 1.84 8.15
C VAL A 55 -1.91 0.93 7.33
N THR A 56 -2.25 1.36 6.12
CA THR A 56 -2.97 0.55 5.14
C THR A 56 -2.03 -0.31 4.33
N ILE A 57 -2.42 -1.55 4.02
CA ILE A 57 -1.67 -2.48 3.16
C ILE A 57 -2.57 -3.10 2.08
N PRO A 58 -1.98 -3.65 0.99
CA PRO A 58 -2.71 -4.47 0.04
C PRO A 58 -3.28 -5.73 0.69
N ALA A 59 -4.34 -6.28 0.10
CA ALA A 59 -4.99 -7.51 0.57
C ALA A 59 -4.08 -8.75 0.50
N CYS A 60 -3.14 -8.75 -0.46
CA CYS A 60 -2.24 -9.86 -0.74
C CYS A 60 -1.04 -9.95 0.21
N PHE A 61 -0.88 -9.02 1.16
CA PHE A 61 0.23 -9.00 2.10
C PHE A 61 0.15 -10.13 3.15
N ASN A 62 1.29 -10.78 3.41
CA ASN A 62 1.42 -11.83 4.41
C ASN A 62 1.94 -11.32 5.77
N ASN A 63 1.99 -12.19 6.78
CA ASN A 63 2.41 -11.82 8.15
C ASN A 63 3.83 -11.25 8.22
N VAL A 64 4.77 -11.76 7.41
CA VAL A 64 6.16 -11.30 7.42
C VAL A 64 6.24 -9.88 6.88
N GLN A 65 5.48 -9.59 5.83
CA GLN A 65 5.42 -8.28 5.20
C GLN A 65 4.76 -7.26 6.11
N CYS A 66 3.68 -7.65 6.80
CA CYS A 66 3.07 -6.87 7.87
C CYS A 66 4.08 -6.54 8.98
N GLN A 67 4.91 -7.51 9.39
CA GLN A 67 5.95 -7.26 10.39
C GLN A 67 7.01 -6.28 9.88
N ALA A 68 7.45 -6.40 8.62
CA ALA A 68 8.40 -5.47 8.03
C ALA A 68 7.88 -4.02 8.00
N ILE A 69 6.57 -3.83 7.77
CA ILE A 69 5.91 -2.52 7.86
C ILE A 69 5.94 -1.98 9.30
N ARG A 70 5.68 -2.82 10.32
CA ARG A 70 5.78 -2.39 11.73
C ARG A 70 7.20 -2.01 12.10
N ASP A 71 8.18 -2.81 11.69
CA ASP A 71 9.59 -2.54 11.92
C ASP A 71 10.03 -1.22 11.26
N ALA A 72 9.60 -0.97 10.02
CA ALA A 72 9.84 0.30 9.33
C ALA A 72 9.23 1.49 10.09
N GLY A 73 8.03 1.31 10.66
CA GLY A 73 7.39 2.28 11.55
C GLY A 73 8.23 2.60 12.78
N LEU A 74 8.75 1.57 13.46
CA LEU A 74 9.62 1.74 14.63
C LEU A 74 10.90 2.50 14.27
N ILE A 75 11.55 2.17 13.15
CA ILE A 75 12.74 2.88 12.66
C ILE A 75 12.42 4.36 12.38
N ALA A 76 11.23 4.67 11.86
CA ALA A 76 10.77 6.03 11.62
C ALA A 76 10.30 6.78 12.89
N GLY A 77 10.34 6.13 14.06
CA GLY A 77 9.83 6.70 15.31
C GLY A 77 8.31 6.87 15.33
N LEU A 78 7.60 5.92 14.71
CA LEU A 78 6.14 5.77 14.73
C LEU A 78 5.76 4.45 15.41
N ASN A 79 4.77 4.51 16.29
CA ASN A 79 4.09 3.34 16.83
C ASN A 79 2.94 2.95 15.89
N VAL A 80 3.11 1.87 15.13
CA VAL A 80 2.08 1.34 14.22
C VAL A 80 1.04 0.56 15.04
N LEU A 81 -0.04 1.24 15.41
CA LEU A 81 -1.12 0.69 16.24
C LEU A 81 -1.82 -0.47 15.54
N TYR A 82 -2.23 -0.24 14.30
CA TYR A 82 -2.95 -1.22 13.49
C TYR A 82 -2.42 -1.21 12.06
N ILE A 83 -2.43 -2.40 11.47
CA ILE A 83 -2.30 -2.59 10.04
C ILE A 83 -3.66 -3.05 9.56
N ILE A 84 -4.20 -2.36 8.56
CA ILE A 84 -5.51 -2.66 7.99
C ILE A 84 -5.42 -2.80 6.48
N ILE A 85 -6.27 -3.62 5.89
CA ILE A 85 -6.32 -3.74 4.43
C ILE A 85 -6.92 -2.44 3.86
N GLY A 86 -6.33 -1.92 2.77
CA GLY A 86 -6.77 -0.67 2.13
C GLY A 86 -8.26 -0.66 1.79
N SER A 87 -8.78 -1.76 1.23
CA SER A 87 -10.21 -1.89 0.93
C SER A 87 -11.10 -1.80 2.17
N THR A 88 -10.66 -2.33 3.32
CA THR A 88 -11.40 -2.21 4.59
C THR A 88 -11.39 -0.77 5.09
N ALA A 89 -10.25 -0.08 4.98
CA ALA A 89 -10.15 1.34 5.31
C ALA A 89 -11.09 2.20 4.44
N ALA A 90 -11.16 1.91 3.14
CA ALA A 90 -12.06 2.57 2.20
C ALA A 90 -13.53 2.34 2.57
N ALA A 91 -13.90 1.10 2.91
CA ALA A 91 -15.26 0.76 3.36
C ALA A 91 -15.64 1.48 4.67
N ILE A 92 -14.72 1.55 5.64
CA ILE A 92 -14.90 2.30 6.90
C ILE A 92 -15.14 3.78 6.61
N SER A 93 -14.29 4.38 5.76
CA SER A 93 -14.42 5.79 5.36
C SER A 93 -15.77 6.06 4.68
N TYR A 94 -16.17 5.21 3.74
CA TYR A 94 -17.45 5.32 3.05
C TYR A 94 -18.64 5.25 4.04
N TRP A 95 -18.63 4.25 4.91
CA TRP A 95 -19.69 4.03 5.90
C TRP A 95 -19.82 5.22 6.88
N LEU A 96 -18.71 5.71 7.42
CA LEU A 96 -18.68 6.89 8.31
C LEU A 96 -19.22 8.14 7.61
N ASN A 97 -18.78 8.40 6.38
CA ASN A 97 -19.18 9.59 5.62
C ASN A 97 -20.66 9.58 5.26
N LYS A 98 -21.22 8.41 4.97
CA LYS A 98 -22.62 8.26 4.59
C LYS A 98 -23.56 8.12 5.79
N ARG A 99 -23.04 8.03 7.02
CA ARG A 99 -23.80 7.88 8.28
C ARG A 99 -24.82 6.74 8.21
N LEU A 100 -24.42 5.63 7.62
CA LEU A 100 -25.31 4.49 7.38
C LEU A 100 -25.48 3.70 8.68
N THR A 101 -26.71 3.34 9.03
CA THR A 101 -27.02 2.61 10.26
C THR A 101 -27.52 1.18 10.02
N GLU A 102 -27.82 0.86 8.77
CA GLU A 102 -28.37 -0.43 8.36
C GLU A 102 -27.28 -1.42 7.96
N VAL A 103 -27.65 -2.71 7.92
CA VAL A 103 -26.78 -3.76 7.38
C VAL A 103 -26.55 -3.51 5.90
N GLN A 104 -25.28 -3.48 5.49
CA GLN A 104 -24.93 -3.21 4.10
C GLN A 104 -23.85 -4.14 3.59
N ASN A 105 -23.98 -4.49 2.32
CA ASN A 105 -22.91 -5.12 1.56
C ASN A 105 -22.20 -4.04 0.73
N ILE A 106 -20.90 -3.90 0.93
CA ILE A 106 -20.04 -2.96 0.22
C ILE A 106 -19.06 -3.75 -0.63
N LEU A 107 -19.09 -3.52 -1.94
CA LEU A 107 -18.02 -3.94 -2.84
C LEU A 107 -17.06 -2.79 -3.01
N VAL A 108 -15.79 -3.02 -2.68
CA VAL A 108 -14.70 -2.10 -2.94
C VAL A 108 -13.93 -2.61 -4.14
N PHE A 109 -13.80 -1.76 -5.16
CA PHE A 109 -13.00 -1.99 -6.35
C PHE A 109 -11.84 -0.98 -6.32
N ASP A 110 -10.64 -1.47 -6.05
CA ASP A 110 -9.43 -0.66 -5.90
C ASP A 110 -8.47 -0.99 -7.05
N PHE A 111 -8.38 -0.07 -8.02
CA PHE A 111 -7.54 -0.22 -9.21
C PHE A 111 -6.34 0.73 -9.11
N GLY A 112 -5.27 0.21 -8.50
CA GLY A 112 -4.04 0.94 -8.22
C GLY A 112 -3.08 0.97 -9.41
N SER A 113 -1.86 1.48 -9.18
CA SER A 113 -0.83 1.55 -10.23
C SER A 113 -0.32 0.18 -10.65
N ILE A 114 -0.18 -0.76 -9.71
CA ILE A 114 0.40 -2.09 -9.94
C ILE A 114 -0.61 -3.21 -9.62
N THR A 115 -1.55 -2.94 -8.69
CA THR A 115 -2.43 -3.96 -8.14
C THR A 115 -3.90 -3.63 -8.38
N LEU A 116 -4.70 -4.67 -8.58
CA LEU A 116 -6.16 -4.62 -8.55
C LEU A 116 -6.65 -5.43 -7.37
N ASP A 117 -7.30 -4.78 -6.42
CA ASP A 117 -7.91 -5.41 -5.25
C ASP A 117 -9.44 -5.29 -5.33
N VAL A 118 -10.15 -6.41 -5.17
CA VAL A 118 -11.62 -6.44 -5.10
C VAL A 118 -12.05 -7.13 -3.82
N SER A 119 -12.80 -6.40 -3.00
CA SER A 119 -13.23 -6.85 -1.68
C SER A 119 -14.73 -6.67 -1.51
N LEU A 120 -15.41 -7.72 -1.04
CA LEU A 120 -16.79 -7.65 -0.59
C LEU A 120 -16.82 -7.67 0.93
N LEU A 121 -17.41 -6.64 1.53
CA LEU A 121 -17.57 -6.50 2.97
C LEU A 121 -19.04 -6.42 3.33
N THR A 122 -19.40 -7.01 4.47
CA THR A 122 -20.68 -6.76 5.13
C THR A 122 -20.43 -5.90 6.37
N ILE A 123 -21.25 -4.88 6.55
CA ILE A 123 -21.24 -4.01 7.72
C ILE A 123 -22.52 -4.24 8.49
N GLU A 124 -22.41 -4.54 9.78
CA GLU A 124 -23.55 -4.73 10.66
C GLU A 124 -23.20 -4.15 12.04
N LEU A 125 -24.01 -3.20 12.54
CA LEU A 125 -23.84 -2.59 13.86
C LEU A 125 -22.41 -2.05 14.12
N GLY A 126 -21.75 -1.52 13.09
CA GLY A 126 -20.37 -1.03 13.17
C GLY A 126 -19.28 -2.11 13.10
N PHE A 127 -19.66 -3.39 12.97
CA PHE A 127 -18.72 -4.49 12.70
C PHE A 127 -18.53 -4.66 11.20
N PHE A 128 -17.26 -4.68 10.77
CA PHE A 128 -16.86 -4.86 9.38
C PHE A 128 -16.37 -6.28 9.19
N LYS A 129 -17.07 -7.06 8.35
CA LYS A 129 -16.70 -8.43 8.02
C LYS A 129 -16.34 -8.54 6.55
N ILE A 130 -15.14 -9.02 6.25
CA ILE A 130 -14.76 -9.38 4.89
C ILE A 130 -15.48 -10.68 4.52
N VAL A 131 -16.30 -10.64 3.48
CA VAL A 131 -17.02 -11.81 2.94
C VAL A 131 -16.17 -12.52 1.91
N ALA A 132 -15.56 -11.75 1.01
CA ALA A 132 -14.67 -12.26 -0.03
C ALA A 132 -13.63 -11.20 -0.39
N ILE A 133 -12.44 -11.66 -0.76
CA ILE A 133 -11.35 -10.81 -1.21
C ILE A 133 -10.56 -11.51 -2.29
N THR A 134 -10.28 -10.79 -3.37
CA THR A 134 -9.41 -11.23 -4.46
C THR A 134 -8.50 -10.09 -4.86
N SER A 135 -7.31 -10.45 -5.34
CA SER A 135 -6.27 -9.49 -5.68
C SER A 135 -5.50 -10.00 -6.89
N ASP A 136 -5.22 -9.11 -7.84
CA ASP A 136 -4.21 -9.32 -8.87
C ASP A 136 -3.05 -8.35 -8.61
N ALA A 137 -1.89 -8.90 -8.30
CA ALA A 137 -0.70 -8.12 -7.95
C ALA A 137 0.09 -7.63 -9.18
N HIS A 138 -0.36 -7.94 -10.41
CA HIS A 138 0.32 -7.59 -11.65
C HIS A 138 -0.63 -6.95 -12.67
N LEU A 139 -1.70 -6.33 -12.19
CA LEU A 139 -2.65 -5.62 -13.02
C LEU A 139 -2.92 -4.25 -12.40
N GLY A 140 -2.53 -3.18 -13.09
CA GLY A 140 -2.75 -1.82 -12.63
C GLY A 140 -2.60 -0.77 -13.73
N ASN A 141 -2.61 0.51 -13.32
CA ASN A 141 -2.50 1.63 -14.27
C ASN A 141 -1.20 1.61 -15.09
N GLU A 142 -0.11 1.07 -14.55
CA GLU A 142 1.18 0.95 -15.27
C GLU A 142 1.08 0.09 -16.53
N ASP A 143 0.16 -0.89 -16.57
CA ASP A 143 -0.07 -1.68 -17.77
C ASP A 143 -0.59 -0.81 -18.91
N PHE A 144 -1.51 0.12 -18.63
CA PHE A 144 -2.02 1.05 -19.64
C PHE A 144 -0.92 1.99 -20.13
N ASP A 145 -0.10 2.51 -19.21
CA ASP A 145 1.04 3.37 -19.56
C ASP A 145 2.02 2.61 -20.47
N ASN A 146 2.36 1.36 -20.12
CA ASN A 146 3.23 0.50 -20.91
C ASN A 146 2.64 0.22 -22.31
N HIS A 147 1.33 -0.01 -22.40
CA HIS A 147 0.66 -0.19 -23.70
C HIS A 147 0.77 1.07 -24.57
N LEU A 148 0.56 2.25 -24.00
CA LEU A 148 0.70 3.53 -24.71
C LEU A 148 2.15 3.77 -25.15
N VAL A 149 3.12 3.56 -24.26
CA VAL A 149 4.55 3.70 -24.57
C VAL A 149 4.94 2.77 -25.71
N ASN A 150 4.54 1.51 -25.65
CA ASN A 150 4.83 0.53 -26.70
C ASN A 150 4.18 0.92 -28.04
N HIS A 151 2.93 1.39 -28.01
CA HIS A 151 2.24 1.87 -29.21
C HIS A 151 2.99 3.02 -29.87
N PHE A 152 3.34 4.07 -29.11
CA PHE A 152 4.04 5.23 -29.66
C PHE A 152 5.48 4.91 -30.09
N ALA A 153 6.17 4.01 -29.36
CA ALA A 153 7.49 3.55 -29.77
C ALA A 153 7.45 2.81 -31.12
N GLN A 154 6.42 2.00 -31.37
CA GLN A 154 6.21 1.33 -32.65
C GLN A 154 5.88 2.32 -33.77
N GLU A 155 4.99 3.28 -33.52
CA GLU A 155 4.66 4.32 -34.49
C GLU A 155 5.87 5.17 -34.86
N PHE A 156 6.74 5.49 -33.90
CA PHE A 156 7.98 6.21 -34.17
C PHE A 156 8.95 5.40 -35.03
N LYS A 157 9.13 4.10 -34.72
CA LYS A 157 9.97 3.19 -35.50
C LYS A 157 9.52 3.03 -36.96
N LYS A 158 8.23 3.15 -37.26
CA LYS A 158 7.70 3.08 -38.64
C LYS A 158 7.98 4.34 -39.48
N LYS A 159 8.29 5.46 -38.83
CA LYS A 159 8.52 6.76 -39.47
C LYS A 159 10.01 7.06 -39.72
N ILE A 160 10.90 6.17 -39.28
CA ILE A 160 12.35 6.18 -39.56
C ILE A 160 12.63 5.06 -40.56
#